data_AF-A0A0S9KDR2-F1
#
_entry.id   AF-A0A0S9KDR2-F1
#
_cell.length_a   1.000
_cell.length_b   1.000
_cell.length_c   1.000
_cell.angle_alpha   90.00
_cell.angle_beta   90.00
_cell.angle_gamma   90.00
#
_symmetry.space_group_name_H-M   'P 1'
#
loop_
_entity.id
_entity.type
_entity.pdbx_description
1 polymer ?
#
loop_
_entity_poly.entity_id
_entity_poly.type
_entity_poly.pdbx_seq_one_letter_code
_entity_poly.pdbx_strand_id
1 'polypeptide(L)' 'MAYIEGKDVRVDDVLCNATGAKYTVTKVQAIGGARKVFYHHPAKKNASFLIPNEARTRVAVPRPDVVQPV' A
#
# COMPACT_ATOMS: atom_id res chain seq x y z
N MET A 1 3.96 -7.47 12.11
CA MET A 1 4.09 -7.00 10.71
C MET A 1 4.03 -8.21 9.81
N ALA A 2 3.49 -8.08 8.60
CA ALA A 2 3.48 -9.17 7.60
C ALA A 2 4.04 -8.67 6.26
N TYR A 3 4.53 -9.59 5.45
CA TYR A 3 4.91 -9.31 4.06
C TYR A 3 3.81 -9.82 3.13
N ILE A 4 3.36 -8.96 2.22
CA ILE A 4 2.38 -9.27 1.18
C ILE A 4 2.95 -8.94 -0.19
N GLU A 5 2.35 -9.50 -1.25
CA GLU A 5 2.68 -9.14 -2.61
C GLU A 5 2.04 -7.78 -2.99
N GLY A 6 2.60 -7.10 -3.98
CA GLY A 6 2.08 -5.83 -4.49
C GLY A 6 0.64 -5.96 -4.98
N LYS A 7 0.29 -7.11 -5.55
CA LYS A 7 -1.08 -7.41 -5.97
C LYS A 7 -2.08 -7.45 -4.80
N ASP A 8 -1.63 -7.69 -3.57
CA ASP A 8 -2.49 -7.83 -2.40
C ASP A 8 -2.65 -6.53 -1.61
N VAL A 9 -2.02 -5.43 -2.04
CA VAL A 9 -2.13 -4.11 -1.40
C VAL A 9 -3.53 -3.55 -1.62
N ARG A 10 -4.15 -3.08 -0.54
CA ARG A 10 -5.52 -2.56 -0.49
C ARG A 10 -5.54 -1.13 0.05
N VAL A 11 -6.67 -0.46 -0.16
CA VAL A 11 -6.96 0.79 0.54
C VAL A 11 -7.01 0.51 2.05
N ASP A 12 -6.61 1.51 2.83
CA ASP A 12 -6.44 1.49 4.29
C ASP A 12 -5.34 0.59 4.86
N ASP A 13 -4.65 -0.19 4.01
CA ASP A 13 -3.41 -0.86 4.44
C ASP A 13 -2.42 0.18 4.98
N VAL A 14 -1.78 -0.15 6.10
CA VAL A 14 -0.71 0.67 6.66
C VAL A 14 0.63 0.06 6.26
N LEU A 15 1.23 0.63 5.22
CA LEU A 15 2.54 0.19 4.72
C LEU A 15 3.66 0.73 5.59
N CYS A 16 4.72 -0.06 5.73
CA CYS A 16 5.88 0.29 6.53
C CYS A 16 7.14 0.27 5.67
N ASN A 17 7.88 1.38 5.64
CA ASN A 17 9.16 1.43 4.95
C ASN A 17 10.30 0.84 5.80
N ALA A 18 11.53 0.84 5.26
CA ALA A 18 12.71 0.32 5.95
C ALA A 18 13.07 1.06 7.25
N THR A 19 12.71 2.35 7.36
CA THR A 19 12.97 3.17 8.56
C THR A 19 11.87 3.03 9.63
N GLY A 20 10.86 2.18 9.40
CA GLY A 20 9.73 1.98 10.31
C GLY A 20 8.63 3.05 10.21
N ALA A 21 8.73 3.99 9.27
CA ALA A 21 7.67 4.97 9.03
C ALA A 21 6.44 4.27 8.43
N LYS A 22 5.26 4.68 8.91
CA LYS A 22 3.97 4.10 8.55
C LYS A 22 3.19 5.02 7.62
N TYR A 23 2.58 4.45 6.59
CA TYR A 23 1.85 5.18 5.57
C TYR A 23 0.53 4.49 5.27
N THR A 24 -0.58 5.17 5.52
CA THR A 24 -1.92 4.65 5.21
C THR A 24 -2.20 4.82 3.72
N VAL A 25 -2.53 3.71 3.06
CA VAL A 25 -2.91 3.69 1.65
C VAL A 25 -4.31 4.28 1.49
N THR A 26 -4.46 5.23 0.58
CA THR A 26 -5.72 5.95 0.35
C THR A 26 -6.38 5.56 -0.97
N LYS A 27 -5.58 5.11 -1.92
CA LYS A 27 -6.05 4.66 -3.23
C LYS A 27 -5.04 3.69 -3.82
N VAL A 28 -5.55 2.68 -4.52
CA VAL A 28 -4.72 1.75 -5.30
C VAL A 28 -5.28 1.71 -6.71
N GLN A 29 -4.40 1.87 -7.70
CA GLN A 29 -4.76 1.79 -9.13
C GLN A 29 -3.90 0.73 -9.82
N ALA A 30 -4.53 -0.21 -10.53
CA ALA A 30 -3.80 -1.15 -11.37
C ALA A 30 -3.26 -0.42 -12.62
N ILE A 31 -1.97 -0.63 -12.93
CA ILE A 31 -1.30 -0.06 -14.11
C ILE A 31 -0.39 -1.13 -14.69
N GLY A 32 -0.86 -1.83 -15.74
CA GLY A 32 -0.13 -2.94 -16.35
C GLY A 32 0.19 -4.04 -15.32
N GLY A 33 1.46 -4.45 -15.25
CA GLY A 33 1.98 -5.45 -14.30
C GLY A 33 2.29 -4.93 -12.89
N ALA A 34 1.80 -3.73 -12.53
CA ALA A 34 2.06 -3.09 -11.26
C ALA A 34 0.80 -2.44 -10.67
N ARG A 35 0.88 -2.06 -9.38
CA ARG A 35 -0.09 -1.19 -8.72
C ARG A 35 0.54 0.16 -8.40
N LYS A 36 -0.16 1.25 -8.71
CA LYS A 36 0.16 2.58 -8.19
C LYS A 36 -0.58 2.78 -6.87
N VAL A 37 0.19 2.94 -5.81
CA VAL A 37 -0.29 3.05 -4.43
C VAL A 37 -0.17 4.51 -4.01
N PHE A 38 -1.29 5.11 -3.66
CA PHE A 38 -1.37 6.46 -3.09
C PHE A 38 -1.50 6.34 -1.59
N TYR A 39 -0.84 7.23 -0.85
CA TYR A 39 -0.82 7.16 0.60
C TYR A 39 -0.73 8.54 1.23
N HIS A 40 -1.18 8.63 2.49
CA HIS A 40 -0.98 9.83 3.29
C HIS A 40 0.48 9.94 3.70
N HIS A 41 1.19 10.94 3.18
CA HIS A 41 2.53 11.30 3.64
C HIS A 41 2.43 12.52 4.55
N PRO A 42 3.03 12.51 5.76
CA PRO A 42 2.87 13.60 6.73
C PRO A 42 3.36 14.97 6.19
N ALA A 43 4.34 14.97 5.30
CA ALA A 43 4.87 16.19 4.68
C ALA A 43 4.40 16.45 3.23
N LYS A 44 3.59 15.58 2.61
CA LYS A 44 3.17 15.74 1.20
C LYS A 44 1.70 15.37 1.03
N LYS A 45 0.90 16.31 0.52
CA LYS A 45 -0.56 16.15 0.34
C LYS A 45 -0.96 15.00 -0.59
N ASN A 46 -0.12 14.60 -1.54
CA ASN A 46 -0.41 13.56 -2.54
C ASN A 46 0.86 12.73 -2.87
N ALA A 47 1.21 11.78 -2.02
CA ALA A 47 2.33 10.87 -2.29
C ALA A 47 1.84 9.58 -2.95
N SER A 48 2.62 9.07 -3.90
CA SER A 48 2.36 7.78 -4.53
C SER A 48 3.65 7.08 -4.91
N PHE A 49 3.61 5.76 -5.01
CA PHE A 49 4.69 4.95 -5.56
C PHE A 49 4.13 3.79 -6.39
N LEU A 50 4.97 3.18 -7.22
CA LEU A 50 4.65 1.99 -8.00
C LEU A 50 5.19 0.75 -7.31
N ILE A 51 4.39 -0.30 -7.23
CA ILE A 51 4.80 -1.62 -6.75
C ILE A 51 4.46 -2.67 -7.81
N PRO A 52 5.45 -3.43 -8.33
CA PRO A 52 5.17 -4.58 -9.19
C PRO A 52 4.27 -5.60 -8.48
N ASN A 53 3.42 -6.30 -9.23
CA ASN A 53 2.44 -7.23 -8.65
C ASN A 53 3.08 -8.31 -7.77
N GLU A 54 4.26 -8.80 -8.16
CA GLU A 54 5.01 -9.86 -7.46
C GLU A 54 6.00 -9.32 -6.41
N ALA A 55 6.19 -8.00 -6.34
CA ALA A 55 7.12 -7.42 -5.37
C ALA A 55 6.55 -7.51 -3.95
N ARG A 56 7.40 -7.87 -2.98
CA ARG A 56 6.99 -7.97 -1.57
C ARG A 56 7.07 -6.62 -0.87
N THR A 57 6.04 -6.27 -0.12
CA THR A 57 6.00 -5.08 0.75
C THR A 57 5.55 -5.42 2.17
N ARG A 58 5.90 -4.56 3.13
CA ARG A 58 5.56 -4.73 4.55
C ARG A 58 4.29 -3.98 4.88
N VAL A 59 3.35 -4.67 5.53
CA VAL A 59 2.10 -4.12 6.03
C VAL A 59 1.97 -4.35 7.53
N ALA A 60 1.37 -3.39 8.23
CA ALA A 60 1.01 -3.52 9.64
C ALA A 60 -0.11 -4.57 9.83
N VAL A 61 -0.16 -5.14 11.02
CA VAL A 61 -1.20 -6.10 11.43
C VAL A 61 -1.82 -5.66 12.76
N PRO A 62 -3.15 -5.82 12.97
CA PRO A 62 -4.13 -6.35 12.00
C PRO A 62 -4.31 -5.42 10.79
N ARG A 63 -4.66 -6.00 9.63
CA ARG A 63 -5.06 -5.23 8.45
C ARG A 63 -6.54 -4.85 8.60
N PRO A 64 -6.97 -3.67 8.16
CA PRO A 64 -8.38 -3.31 8.19
C PRO A 64 -9.19 -4.18 7.22
N ASP A 65 -10.42 -4.53 7.64
CA ASP A 65 -11.37 -5.29 6.82
C ASP A 65 -11.96 -4.39 5.74
N VAL A 66 -11.23 -4.21 4.64
CA VAL A 66 -11.71 -3.43 3.49
C VAL A 66 -12.24 -4.36 2.41
N VAL A 67 -13.53 -4.23 2.11
CA VAL A 67 -14.17 -4.80 0.91
C VAL A 67 -13.81 -3.88 -0.26
N GLN A 68 -12.96 -4.35 -1.17
CA GLN A 68 -12.71 -3.60 -2.41
C GLN A 68 -13.98 -3.62 -3.26
N PRO A 69 -14.47 -2.48 -3.78
CA PRO A 69 -15.45 -2.52 -4.85
C PRO A 69 -14.83 -3.27 -6.04
N VAL A 70 -15.57 -4.27 -6.53
CA VAL A 70 -15.18 -5.17 -7.63
C VAL A 70 -15.10 -4.40 -8.93
#